data_AF-A0A158R0V8-F1
#
_entry.id   AF-A0A158R0V8-F1
#
_cell.length_a   1.000
_cell.length_b   1.000
_cell.length_c   1.000
_cell.angle_alpha   90.00
_cell.angle_beta   90.00
_cell.angle_gamma   90.00
#
_symmetry.space_group_name_H-M   'P 1'
#
loop_
_entity.id
_entity.type
_entity.pdbx_description
1 polymer ?
#
loop_
_entity_poly.entity_id
_entity_poly.type
_entity_poly.pdbx_seq_one_letter_code
_entity_poly.pdbx_strand_id
1 'polypeptide(L)'
;MVSPPAFLLAVGMLAISDAAPPKPPTFRELIEYGLQENIDALKLWDGLNLAGKMDLIEANKIFDEILKDEQGDHYYPLKKALRYELQALKEKKKCKSLSKKEKRDETACKKASSKIAVSLDAAPQKQSLLRDLVENGRRENQEALDILGQLAALVKTYLLEVNNILGRILENEKEDAYMILKTALTKELRALEQEKVECEVLRKIYNKDKFVCKNAAAKIASALLRIVMAIRETLPEESQKKKIEDIVRKGIVEGKGDVEDVVKAIVGEVLKILE
;
A
#
# COMPACT_ATOMS: atom_id res chain seq x y z
N MET A 1 8.24 -20.61 7.60
CA MET A 1 6.82 -20.38 7.92
C MET A 1 6.34 -19.20 7.09
N VAL A 2 5.15 -19.32 6.50
CA VAL A 2 4.68 -18.52 5.35
C VAL A 2 4.11 -17.17 5.81
N SER A 3 4.61 -16.09 5.23
CA SER A 3 4.20 -14.69 5.46
C SER A 3 2.79 -14.38 4.92
N PRO A 4 1.98 -13.55 5.58
CA PRO A 4 0.80 -12.93 4.98
C PRO A 4 1.16 -11.53 4.41
N PRO A 5 0.81 -11.20 3.15
CA PRO A 5 0.90 -9.83 2.63
C PRO A 5 -0.39 -9.08 2.94
N ALA A 6 -0.28 -7.92 3.57
CA ALA A 6 -1.36 -6.97 3.78
C ALA A 6 -1.31 -5.81 2.75
N PHE A 7 -0.65 -5.99 1.60
CA PHE A 7 -0.27 -4.88 0.71
C PHE A 7 -0.92 -4.86 -0.68
N LEU A 8 -1.76 -5.83 -1.04
CA LEU A 8 -2.17 -6.02 -2.44
C LEU A 8 -3.39 -5.24 -2.92
N LEU A 9 -3.85 -4.28 -2.14
CA LEU A 9 -5.11 -3.59 -2.39
C LEU A 9 -4.96 -2.12 -2.81
N ALA A 10 -3.78 -1.55 -2.58
CA ALA A 10 -3.43 -0.24 -3.11
C ALA A 10 -2.84 -0.30 -4.53
N VAL A 11 -2.41 -1.49 -4.98
CA VAL A 11 -1.67 -1.65 -6.26
C VAL A 11 -2.59 -1.93 -7.45
N GLY A 12 -3.75 -2.56 -7.23
CA GLY A 12 -4.72 -2.85 -8.29
C GLY A 12 -5.49 -1.62 -8.81
N MET A 13 -5.36 -0.44 -8.16
CA MET A 13 -6.10 0.78 -8.53
C MET A 13 -5.40 1.70 -9.54
N LEU A 14 -4.19 1.36 -10.01
CA LEU A 14 -3.32 2.32 -10.71
C LEU A 14 -2.91 1.83 -12.11
N ALA A 15 -3.94 1.71 -12.95
CA ALA A 15 -4.04 2.18 -14.35
C ALA A 15 -3.03 1.76 -15.44
N ILE A 16 -3.52 0.92 -16.37
CA ILE A 16 -3.52 0.97 -17.86
C ILE A 16 -2.68 2.07 -18.58
N SER A 17 -2.00 1.66 -19.66
CA SER A 17 -0.94 2.33 -20.46
C SER A 17 -1.41 3.12 -21.71
N ASP A 18 -0.52 4.03 -22.14
CA ASP A 18 -0.24 4.60 -23.48
C ASP A 18 -1.20 4.30 -24.65
N ALA A 19 -2.12 5.24 -24.89
CA ALA A 19 -2.43 5.84 -26.19
C ALA A 19 -3.53 6.90 -25.96
N ALA A 20 -3.17 8.21 -25.92
CA ALA A 20 -4.07 9.37 -25.68
C ALA A 20 -5.16 9.17 -24.59
N PRO A 21 -5.04 9.83 -23.42
CA PRO A 21 -5.39 9.22 -22.13
C PRO A 21 -6.80 8.60 -22.15
N PRO A 22 -6.93 7.26 -22.20
CA PRO A 22 -8.19 6.65 -21.79
C PRO A 22 -8.39 7.06 -20.33
N LYS A 23 -9.63 7.39 -19.96
CA LYS A 23 -9.94 7.65 -18.56
C LYS A 23 -9.37 6.51 -17.71
N PRO A 24 -8.68 6.79 -16.59
CA PRO A 24 -8.21 5.73 -15.72
C PRO A 24 -9.39 4.82 -15.37
N PRO A 25 -9.19 3.49 -15.38
CA PRO A 25 -10.27 2.57 -15.10
C PRO A 25 -10.82 2.89 -13.72
N THR A 26 -12.13 3.03 -13.65
CA THR A 26 -12.87 3.17 -12.41
C THR A 26 -12.61 1.97 -11.51
N PHE A 27 -12.81 2.16 -10.20
CA PHE A 27 -12.76 1.05 -9.24
C PHE A 27 -13.56 -0.16 -9.72
N ARG A 28 -14.77 0.08 -10.24
CA ARG A 28 -15.65 -0.95 -10.78
C ARG A 28 -15.02 -1.72 -11.94
N GLU A 29 -14.45 -1.02 -12.92
CA GLU A 29 -13.79 -1.65 -14.09
C GLU A 29 -12.60 -2.53 -13.68
N LEU A 30 -11.90 -2.16 -12.61
CA LEU A 30 -10.80 -2.97 -12.07
C LEU A 30 -11.28 -4.24 -11.38
N ILE A 31 -12.38 -4.15 -10.62
CA ILE A 31 -13.01 -5.33 -10.00
C ILE A 31 -13.59 -6.27 -11.07
N GLU A 32 -14.22 -5.72 -12.12
CA GLU A 32 -14.71 -6.49 -13.26
C GLU A 32 -13.56 -7.19 -14.01
N TYR A 33 -12.43 -6.51 -14.19
CA TYR A 33 -11.24 -7.10 -14.82
C TYR A 33 -10.64 -8.23 -13.97
N GLY A 34 -10.47 -8.03 -12.66
CA GLY A 34 -9.97 -9.06 -11.74
C GLY A 34 -10.90 -10.29 -11.70
N LEU A 35 -12.21 -10.06 -11.64
CA LEU A 35 -13.23 -11.10 -11.71
C LEU A 35 -13.13 -11.90 -13.02
N GLN A 36 -12.97 -11.22 -14.17
CA GLN A 36 -12.87 -11.88 -15.47
C GLN A 36 -11.60 -12.74 -15.58
N GLU A 37 -10.46 -12.26 -15.09
CA GLU A 37 -9.21 -13.05 -15.07
C GLU A 37 -9.33 -14.29 -14.17
N ASN A 38 -10.03 -14.20 -13.04
CA ASN A 38 -10.33 -15.35 -12.20
C ASN A 38 -11.26 -16.35 -12.87
N ILE A 39 -12.31 -15.88 -13.56
CA ILE A 39 -13.21 -16.74 -14.35
C ILE A 39 -12.42 -17.49 -15.42
N ASP A 40 -11.52 -16.82 -16.12
CA ASP A 40 -10.67 -17.44 -17.13
C ASP A 40 -9.69 -18.46 -16.53
N ALA A 41 -9.11 -18.13 -15.37
CA ALA A 41 -8.26 -19.07 -14.64
C ALA A 41 -9.04 -20.32 -14.18
N LEU A 42 -10.27 -20.15 -13.71
CA LEU A 42 -11.15 -21.26 -13.33
C LEU A 42 -11.49 -22.16 -14.52
N LYS A 43 -11.79 -21.59 -15.70
CA LYS A 43 -11.99 -22.35 -16.94
C LYS A 43 -10.75 -23.15 -17.32
N LEU A 44 -9.57 -22.56 -17.19
CA LEU A 44 -8.30 -23.24 -17.47
C LEU A 44 -7.97 -24.32 -16.44
N TRP A 45 -8.49 -24.22 -15.22
CA TRP A 45 -8.37 -25.26 -14.21
C TRP A 45 -9.45 -26.33 -14.31
N ASP A 46 -10.43 -26.22 -15.19
CA ASP A 46 -11.53 -27.18 -15.27
C ASP A 46 -11.01 -28.63 -15.43
N GLY A 47 -11.63 -29.57 -14.70
CA GLY A 47 -11.13 -30.96 -14.59
C GLY A 47 -9.97 -31.20 -13.61
N LEU A 48 -9.25 -30.18 -13.14
CA LEU A 48 -8.19 -30.33 -12.13
C LEU A 48 -8.74 -30.33 -10.70
N ASN A 49 -8.31 -31.25 -9.84
CA ASN A 49 -8.66 -31.25 -8.41
C ASN A 49 -7.65 -30.41 -7.61
N LEU A 50 -7.83 -29.08 -7.64
CA LEU A 50 -6.97 -28.12 -6.95
C LEU A 50 -7.75 -27.39 -5.86
N ALA A 51 -7.20 -27.34 -4.64
CA ALA A 51 -7.79 -26.59 -3.52
C ALA A 51 -7.96 -25.10 -3.86
N GLY A 52 -7.04 -24.53 -4.65
CA GLY A 52 -7.07 -23.13 -5.07
C GLY A 52 -8.26 -22.74 -5.95
N LYS A 53 -9.00 -23.71 -6.52
CA LYS A 53 -10.27 -23.41 -7.21
C LYS A 53 -11.31 -22.84 -6.26
N MET A 54 -11.44 -23.42 -5.07
CA MET A 54 -12.40 -22.96 -4.08
C MET A 54 -12.05 -21.55 -3.62
N ASP A 55 -10.76 -21.26 -3.46
CA ASP A 55 -10.31 -19.91 -3.11
C ASP A 55 -10.69 -18.89 -4.22
N LEU A 56 -10.43 -19.18 -5.51
CA LEU A 56 -10.86 -18.28 -6.59
C LEU A 56 -12.39 -18.10 -6.65
N ILE A 57 -13.16 -19.15 -6.37
CA ILE A 57 -14.64 -19.05 -6.32
C ILE A 57 -15.06 -18.10 -5.18
N GLU A 58 -14.44 -18.21 -4.01
CA GLU A 58 -14.71 -17.31 -2.88
C GLU A 58 -14.26 -15.86 -3.16
N ALA A 59 -13.12 -15.67 -3.86
CA ALA A 59 -12.69 -14.35 -4.32
C ALA A 59 -13.73 -13.72 -5.25
N ASN A 60 -14.23 -14.49 -6.23
CA ASN A 60 -15.22 -14.02 -7.20
C ASN A 60 -16.55 -13.65 -6.56
N LYS A 61 -17.03 -14.42 -5.58
CA LYS A 61 -18.24 -14.06 -4.81
C LYS A 61 -18.10 -12.69 -4.16
N ILE A 62 -16.93 -12.40 -3.58
CA ILE A 62 -16.67 -11.11 -2.93
C ILE A 62 -16.57 -9.98 -3.96
N PHE A 63 -15.97 -10.22 -5.13
CA PHE A 63 -16.00 -9.25 -6.22
C PHE A 63 -17.42 -8.97 -6.70
N ASP A 64 -18.26 -9.99 -6.88
CA ASP A 64 -19.67 -9.83 -7.23
C ASP A 64 -20.44 -9.03 -6.17
N GLU A 65 -20.13 -9.20 -4.89
CA GLU A 65 -20.71 -8.41 -3.80
C GLU A 65 -20.27 -6.94 -3.88
N ILE A 66 -18.98 -6.69 -4.09
CA ILE A 66 -18.43 -5.33 -4.28
C ILE A 66 -19.07 -4.64 -5.48
N LEU A 67 -19.27 -5.35 -6.60
CA LEU A 67 -19.87 -4.78 -7.81
C LEU A 67 -21.35 -4.45 -7.67
N LYS A 68 -22.04 -5.02 -6.67
CA LYS A 68 -23.46 -4.75 -6.38
C LYS A 68 -23.66 -3.64 -5.36
N ASP A 69 -22.64 -3.33 -4.57
CA ASP A 69 -22.67 -2.31 -3.53
C ASP A 69 -21.95 -1.05 -4.01
N GLU A 70 -22.68 -0.02 -4.44
CA GLU A 70 -22.09 1.19 -5.03
C GLU A 70 -21.64 2.24 -4.00
N GLN A 71 -21.96 2.07 -2.71
CA GLN A 71 -21.74 3.08 -1.66
C GLN A 71 -21.00 2.55 -0.43
N GLY A 72 -20.63 1.26 -0.40
CA GLY A 72 -19.98 0.62 0.75
C GLY A 72 -18.49 0.92 0.88
N ASP A 73 -17.96 0.73 2.10
CA ASP A 73 -16.52 0.62 2.30
C ASP A 73 -16.05 -0.77 1.83
N HIS A 74 -15.43 -0.80 0.66
CA HIS A 74 -14.97 -2.03 0.03
C HIS A 74 -13.58 -2.48 0.47
N TYR A 75 -12.91 -1.75 1.38
CA TYR A 75 -11.55 -2.07 1.79
C TYR A 75 -11.42 -3.49 2.38
N TYR A 76 -12.29 -3.83 3.35
CA TYR A 76 -12.25 -5.13 4.01
C TYR A 76 -12.68 -6.29 3.09
N PRO A 77 -13.80 -6.19 2.33
CA PRO A 77 -14.17 -7.18 1.33
C PRO A 77 -13.05 -7.43 0.33
N LEU A 78 -12.48 -6.37 -0.26
CA LEU A 78 -11.45 -6.51 -1.28
C LEU A 78 -10.18 -7.15 -0.70
N LYS A 79 -9.86 -6.89 0.57
CA LYS A 79 -8.70 -7.52 1.25
C LYS A 79 -8.92 -9.00 1.47
N LYS A 80 -10.16 -9.39 1.69
CA LYS A 80 -10.55 -10.78 1.81
C LYS A 80 -10.48 -11.49 0.46
N ALA A 81 -10.98 -10.87 -0.63
CA ALA A 81 -10.89 -11.41 -1.98
C ALA A 81 -9.43 -11.67 -2.41
N LEU A 82 -8.56 -10.69 -2.23
CA LEU A 82 -7.13 -10.83 -2.56
C LEU A 82 -6.42 -11.93 -1.76
N ARG A 83 -6.81 -12.15 -0.51
CA ARG A 83 -6.26 -13.26 0.29
C ARG A 83 -6.58 -14.60 -0.34
N TYR A 84 -7.78 -14.76 -0.87
CA TYR A 84 -8.18 -15.97 -1.58
C TYR A 84 -7.42 -16.13 -2.89
N GLU A 85 -7.27 -15.08 -3.71
CA GLU A 85 -6.46 -15.16 -4.94
C GLU A 85 -5.00 -15.54 -4.65
N LEU A 86 -4.42 -15.00 -3.57
CA LEU A 86 -3.09 -15.36 -3.11
C LEU A 86 -2.99 -16.81 -2.60
N GLN A 87 -4.04 -17.32 -1.97
CA GLN A 87 -4.11 -18.73 -1.57
C GLN A 87 -4.18 -19.63 -2.81
N ALA A 88 -5.01 -19.27 -3.79
CA ALA A 88 -5.08 -19.96 -5.07
C ALA A 88 -3.72 -19.99 -5.79
N LEU A 89 -2.97 -18.88 -5.77
CA LEU A 89 -1.63 -18.80 -6.36
C LEU A 89 -0.58 -19.63 -5.64
N LYS A 90 -0.74 -19.93 -4.34
CA LYS A 90 0.21 -20.83 -3.64
C LYS A 90 0.17 -22.25 -4.21
N GLU A 91 -0.95 -22.64 -4.83
CA GLU A 91 -1.09 -23.91 -5.54
C GLU A 91 -0.29 -23.96 -6.85
N LYS A 92 0.21 -22.82 -7.37
CA LYS A 92 1.17 -22.75 -8.50
C LYS A 92 2.40 -23.61 -8.28
N LYS A 93 2.84 -23.78 -7.02
CA LYS A 93 3.97 -24.67 -6.67
C LYS A 93 3.62 -26.15 -6.87
N LYS A 94 2.35 -26.53 -6.70
CA LYS A 94 1.85 -27.89 -6.93
C LYS A 94 1.59 -28.20 -8.41
N CYS A 95 1.44 -27.18 -9.27
CA CYS A 95 1.42 -27.37 -10.73
C CYS A 95 2.70 -28.07 -11.25
N LYS A 96 3.86 -27.90 -10.57
CA LYS A 96 5.13 -28.55 -10.95
C LYS A 96 5.21 -30.04 -10.56
N SER A 97 4.33 -30.51 -9.66
CA SER A 97 4.31 -31.89 -9.17
C SER A 97 3.23 -32.77 -9.82
N LEU A 98 2.49 -32.25 -10.81
CA LEU A 98 1.55 -33.04 -11.59
C LEU A 98 2.32 -34.08 -12.41
N SER A 99 1.88 -35.35 -12.36
CA SER A 99 2.61 -36.46 -12.97
C SER A 99 2.75 -36.31 -14.49
N LYS A 100 3.80 -36.91 -15.09
CA LYS A 100 4.13 -36.88 -16.52
C LYS A 100 2.99 -37.26 -17.49
N LYS A 101 1.84 -37.75 -17.00
CA LYS A 101 0.73 -38.23 -17.83
C LYS A 101 -0.10 -37.11 -18.47
N GLU A 102 -0.03 -35.86 -18.00
CA GLU A 102 -0.80 -34.76 -18.59
C GLU A 102 0.03 -33.48 -18.72
N LYS A 103 0.91 -33.43 -19.74
CA LYS A 103 1.58 -32.17 -20.16
C LYS A 103 0.57 -31.05 -20.48
N ARG A 104 -0.65 -31.42 -20.88
CA ARG A 104 -1.77 -30.50 -21.15
C ARG A 104 -2.22 -29.80 -19.85
N ASP A 105 -2.26 -30.53 -18.75
CA ASP A 105 -2.71 -30.03 -17.44
C ASP A 105 -1.65 -29.20 -16.74
N GLU A 106 -0.36 -29.55 -16.89
CA GLU A 106 0.74 -28.69 -16.43
C GLU A 106 0.72 -27.33 -17.16
N THR A 107 0.46 -27.34 -18.48
CA THR A 107 0.39 -26.13 -19.30
C THR A 107 -0.83 -25.28 -18.92
N ALA A 108 -1.99 -25.91 -18.74
CA ALA A 108 -3.22 -25.24 -18.30
C ALA A 108 -3.06 -24.64 -16.89
N CYS A 109 -2.46 -25.39 -15.96
CA CYS A 109 -2.18 -24.94 -14.59
C CYS A 109 -1.21 -23.76 -14.55
N LYS A 110 -0.15 -23.78 -15.40
CA LYS A 110 0.78 -22.64 -15.55
C LYS A 110 0.10 -21.42 -16.17
N LYS A 111 -0.73 -21.60 -17.21
CA LYS A 111 -1.43 -20.51 -17.90
C LYS A 111 -2.48 -19.84 -17.02
N ALA A 112 -3.22 -20.62 -16.23
CA ALA A 112 -4.13 -20.11 -15.21
C ALA A 112 -3.36 -19.35 -14.12
N SER A 113 -2.26 -19.94 -13.62
CA SER A 113 -1.41 -19.29 -12.62
C SER A 113 -0.69 -18.03 -13.13
N SER A 114 -0.53 -17.88 -14.45
CA SER A 114 -0.04 -16.63 -15.04
C SER A 114 -1.16 -15.61 -15.20
N LYS A 115 -2.40 -16.01 -15.50
CA LYS A 115 -3.55 -15.07 -15.54
C LYS A 115 -3.84 -14.46 -14.17
N ILE A 116 -3.86 -15.28 -13.12
CA ILE A 116 -3.98 -14.81 -11.72
C ILE A 116 -2.74 -14.00 -11.29
N ALA A 117 -1.57 -14.26 -11.88
CA ALA A 117 -0.39 -13.41 -11.64
C ALA A 117 -0.48 -12.09 -12.39
N VAL A 118 -1.04 -12.06 -13.61
CA VAL A 118 -1.26 -10.84 -14.40
C VAL A 118 -2.29 -9.93 -13.74
N SER A 119 -3.34 -10.46 -13.09
CA SER A 119 -4.23 -9.63 -12.26
C SER A 119 -3.52 -8.99 -11.06
N LEU A 120 -2.38 -9.56 -10.61
CA LEU A 120 -1.53 -8.98 -9.56
C LEU A 120 -0.34 -8.14 -10.10
N ASP A 121 0.12 -8.42 -11.33
CA ASP A 121 1.30 -7.82 -11.98
C ASP A 121 0.93 -6.73 -13.00
N ALA A 122 -0.36 -6.48 -13.29
CA ALA A 122 -0.84 -5.43 -14.20
C ALA A 122 -0.64 -3.98 -13.67
N ALA A 123 0.36 -3.75 -12.81
CA ALA A 123 0.80 -2.43 -12.39
C ALA A 123 1.83 -1.88 -13.39
N PRO A 124 1.54 -0.80 -14.15
CA PRO A 124 2.55 -0.16 -14.97
C PRO A 124 3.40 0.81 -14.15
N GLN A 125 4.71 0.69 -14.41
CA GLN A 125 5.82 1.64 -14.26
C GLN A 125 5.96 2.42 -12.94
N LYS A 126 7.11 2.21 -12.27
CA LYS A 126 7.62 2.86 -11.04
C LYS A 126 7.31 4.36 -10.84
N GLN A 127 7.02 5.10 -11.92
CA GLN A 127 6.71 6.52 -11.90
C GLN A 127 5.31 6.84 -11.33
N SER A 128 4.31 5.94 -11.50
CA SER A 128 2.99 6.09 -10.87
C SER A 128 3.09 5.94 -9.35
N LEU A 129 3.77 4.89 -8.89
CA LEU A 129 3.87 4.54 -7.48
C LEU A 129 4.52 5.63 -6.61
N LEU A 130 5.60 6.25 -7.10
CA LEU A 130 6.23 7.36 -6.37
C LEU A 130 5.26 8.53 -6.18
N ARG A 131 4.58 8.91 -7.26
CA ARG A 131 3.63 10.02 -7.25
C ARG A 131 2.46 9.74 -6.30
N ASP A 132 1.90 8.53 -6.34
CA ASP A 132 0.78 8.14 -5.47
C ASP A 132 1.18 8.13 -4.00
N LEU A 133 2.39 7.68 -3.67
CA LEU A 133 2.91 7.71 -2.31
C LEU A 133 3.05 9.16 -1.80
N VAL A 134 3.54 10.06 -2.65
CA VAL A 134 3.69 11.49 -2.34
C VAL A 134 2.33 12.18 -2.20
N GLU A 135 1.40 11.97 -3.12
CA GLU A 135 0.05 12.55 -3.07
C GLU A 135 -0.72 12.08 -1.83
N ASN A 136 -0.66 10.78 -1.52
CA ASN A 136 -1.31 10.25 -0.35
C ASN A 136 -0.65 10.71 0.96
N GLY A 137 0.69 10.82 0.99
CA GLY A 137 1.40 11.41 2.14
C GLY A 137 0.92 12.85 2.41
N ARG A 138 0.81 13.65 1.35
CA ARG A 138 0.30 15.03 1.43
C ARG A 138 -1.14 15.11 1.93
N ARG A 139 -2.00 14.17 1.50
CA ARG A 139 -3.39 14.07 1.94
C ARG A 139 -3.48 13.77 3.43
N GLU A 140 -2.73 12.77 3.91
CA GLU A 140 -2.71 12.39 5.33
C GLU A 140 -2.21 13.55 6.22
N ASN A 141 -1.21 14.29 5.75
CA ASN A 141 -0.76 15.52 6.41
C ASN A 141 -1.83 16.60 6.45
N GLN A 142 -2.58 16.78 5.37
CA GLN A 142 -3.69 17.74 5.33
C GLN A 142 -4.79 17.33 6.33
N GLU A 143 -5.14 16.05 6.39
CA GLU A 143 -6.11 15.56 7.38
C GLU A 143 -5.60 15.76 8.81
N ALA A 144 -4.31 15.54 9.09
CA ALA A 144 -3.71 15.85 10.39
C ALA A 144 -3.82 17.35 10.74
N LEU A 145 -3.55 18.23 9.78
CA LEU A 145 -3.72 19.67 9.94
C LEU A 145 -5.16 20.06 10.25
N ASP A 146 -6.13 19.46 9.56
CA ASP A 146 -7.56 19.73 9.77
C ASP A 146 -8.02 19.25 11.16
N ILE A 147 -7.51 18.11 11.64
CA ILE A 147 -7.78 17.58 12.99
C ILE A 147 -7.19 18.49 14.08
N LEU A 148 -5.95 18.95 13.91
CA LEU A 148 -5.24 19.78 14.89
C LEU A 148 -5.77 21.23 14.92
N GLY A 149 -6.25 21.74 13.79
CA GLY A 149 -6.80 23.07 13.65
C GLY A 149 -5.78 24.17 13.98
N GLN A 150 -6.10 25.02 14.97
CA GLN A 150 -5.20 26.09 15.45
C GLN A 150 -4.33 25.68 16.64
N LEU A 151 -4.52 24.47 17.19
CA LEU A 151 -4.04 24.14 18.53
C LEU A 151 -2.59 23.64 18.59
N ALA A 152 -1.92 23.43 17.45
CA ALA A 152 -0.58 22.84 17.41
C ALA A 152 0.34 23.61 16.44
N ALA A 153 0.85 24.75 16.89
CA ALA A 153 1.52 25.72 16.01
C ALA A 153 2.84 25.17 15.43
N LEU A 154 3.65 24.47 16.22
CA LEU A 154 4.92 23.91 15.73
C LEU A 154 4.67 22.71 14.82
N VAL A 155 3.75 21.81 15.20
CA VAL A 155 3.38 20.67 14.36
C VAL A 155 2.86 21.14 13.01
N LYS A 156 1.96 22.13 13.01
CA LYS A 156 1.43 22.75 11.80
C LYS A 156 2.51 23.33 10.91
N THR A 157 3.50 23.99 11.49
CA THR A 157 4.64 24.54 10.75
C THR A 157 5.38 23.43 10.01
N TYR A 158 5.72 22.33 10.70
CA TYR A 158 6.39 21.20 10.07
C TYR A 158 5.54 20.53 8.98
N LEU A 159 4.26 20.25 9.24
CA LEU A 159 3.38 19.60 8.26
C LEU A 159 3.16 20.43 7.00
N LEU A 160 3.03 21.76 7.14
CA LEU A 160 2.93 22.67 5.99
C LEU A 160 4.22 22.69 5.17
N GLU A 161 5.38 22.72 5.85
CA GLU A 161 6.67 22.63 5.17
C GLU A 161 6.82 21.30 4.42
N VAL A 162 6.44 20.17 5.03
CA VAL A 162 6.47 18.87 4.36
C VAL A 162 5.52 18.86 3.17
N ASN A 163 4.29 19.36 3.30
CA ASN A 163 3.35 19.42 2.18
C ASN A 163 3.86 20.27 1.02
N ASN A 164 4.54 21.38 1.29
CA ASN A 164 5.21 22.18 0.27
C ASN A 164 6.34 21.40 -0.40
N ILE A 165 7.15 20.68 0.36
CA ILE A 165 8.23 19.83 -0.15
C ILE A 165 7.67 18.72 -1.05
N LEU A 166 6.62 18.02 -0.60
CA LEU A 166 5.94 16.97 -1.37
C LEU A 166 5.29 17.55 -2.63
N GLY A 167 4.69 18.75 -2.56
CA GLY A 167 4.15 19.46 -3.72
C GLY A 167 5.20 19.71 -4.80
N ARG A 168 6.42 20.12 -4.41
CA ARG A 168 7.52 20.33 -5.35
C ARG A 168 7.94 19.05 -6.09
N ILE A 169 7.84 17.89 -5.45
CA ILE A 169 8.13 16.59 -6.08
C ILE A 169 7.09 16.28 -7.16
N LEU A 170 5.81 16.56 -6.88
CA LEU A 170 4.72 16.38 -7.83
C LEU A 170 4.82 17.32 -9.04
N GLU A 171 5.40 18.50 -8.84
CA GLU A 171 5.59 19.51 -9.90
C GLU A 171 6.87 19.28 -10.72
N ASN A 172 7.94 18.74 -10.13
CA ASN A 172 9.27 18.63 -10.75
C ASN A 172 9.87 17.22 -10.58
N GLU A 173 9.28 16.24 -11.26
CA GLU A 173 9.52 14.79 -11.03
C GLU A 173 10.97 14.27 -11.25
N LYS A 174 11.94 15.05 -11.73
CA LYS A 174 13.10 14.44 -12.43
C LYS A 174 14.52 14.63 -11.89
N GLU A 175 14.81 15.54 -10.96
CA GLU A 175 16.12 15.58 -10.30
C GLU A 175 15.97 15.85 -8.80
N ASP A 176 16.74 15.13 -7.97
CA ASP A 176 16.82 15.24 -6.50
C ASP A 176 15.62 14.76 -5.66
N ALA A 177 14.64 14.06 -6.23
CA ALA A 177 13.49 13.52 -5.47
C ALA A 177 13.91 12.75 -4.19
N TYR A 178 15.01 11.99 -4.26
CA TYR A 178 15.60 11.32 -3.10
C TYR A 178 15.98 12.28 -1.95
N MET A 179 16.75 13.33 -2.25
CA MET A 179 17.22 14.31 -1.25
C MET A 179 16.06 15.13 -0.68
N ILE A 180 15.10 15.46 -1.56
CA ILE A 180 13.88 16.19 -1.19
C ILE A 180 13.03 15.34 -0.25
N LEU A 181 12.83 14.05 -0.55
CA LEU A 181 12.10 13.11 0.32
C LEU A 181 12.82 12.83 1.63
N LYS A 182 14.16 12.74 1.65
CA LYS A 182 14.93 12.62 2.91
C LYS A 182 14.69 13.83 3.83
N THR A 183 14.61 15.03 3.24
CA THR A 183 14.29 16.26 3.96
C THR A 183 12.85 16.25 4.48
N ALA A 184 11.89 15.84 3.65
CA ALA A 184 10.50 15.64 4.05
C ALA A 184 10.39 14.66 5.22
N LEU A 185 11.05 13.50 5.13
CA LEU A 185 11.05 12.46 6.15
C LEU A 185 11.54 12.98 7.50
N THR A 186 12.63 13.74 7.51
CA THR A 186 13.20 14.31 8.74
C THR A 186 12.26 15.33 9.38
N LYS A 187 11.59 16.16 8.57
CA LYS A 187 10.62 17.16 9.08
C LYS A 187 9.32 16.51 9.56
N GLU A 188 8.83 15.49 8.86
CA GLU A 188 7.65 14.72 9.24
C GLU A 188 7.89 13.99 10.57
N LEU A 189 9.09 13.42 10.76
CA LEU A 189 9.49 12.83 12.04
C LEU A 189 9.46 13.84 13.18
N ARG A 190 9.97 15.06 12.95
CA ARG A 190 9.90 16.15 13.94
C ARG A 190 8.46 16.58 14.22
N ALA A 191 7.59 16.59 13.20
CA ALA A 191 6.17 16.87 13.40
C ALA A 191 5.54 15.83 14.35
N LEU A 192 5.83 14.55 14.16
CA LEU A 192 5.36 13.47 15.03
C LEU A 192 5.94 13.53 16.46
N GLU A 193 7.17 14.00 16.62
CA GLU A 193 7.77 14.20 17.94
C GLU A 193 7.14 15.39 18.68
N GLN A 194 6.92 16.51 17.98
CA GLN A 194 6.29 17.70 18.54
C GLN A 194 4.81 17.51 18.81
N GLU A 195 4.11 16.69 18.03
CA GLU A 195 2.69 16.40 18.22
C GLU A 195 2.45 15.89 19.64
N LYS A 196 3.25 14.92 20.09
CA LYS A 196 3.14 14.38 21.44
C LYS A 196 3.32 15.45 22.52
N VAL A 197 4.30 16.33 22.35
CA VAL A 197 4.60 17.42 23.30
C VAL A 197 3.46 18.43 23.35
N GLU A 198 3.02 18.93 22.19
CA GLU A 198 1.95 19.92 22.12
C GLU A 198 0.61 19.33 22.57
N CYS A 199 0.34 18.05 22.28
CA CYS A 199 -0.87 17.38 22.73
C CYS A 199 -0.93 17.12 24.23
N GLU A 200 0.20 16.90 24.89
CA GLU A 200 0.24 16.88 26.35
C GLU A 200 -0.12 18.24 26.96
N VAL A 201 0.37 19.33 26.36
CA VAL A 201 0.04 20.71 26.78
C VAL A 201 -1.44 20.99 26.55
N LEU A 202 -1.97 20.65 25.37
CA LEU A 202 -3.39 20.83 25.04
C LEU A 202 -4.32 20.06 25.95
N ARG A 203 -3.94 18.83 26.31
CA ARG A 203 -4.70 18.01 27.26
C ARG A 203 -4.74 18.66 28.64
N LYS A 204 -3.62 19.21 29.11
CA LYS A 204 -3.53 19.87 30.42
C LYS A 204 -4.29 21.20 30.49
N ILE A 205 -4.22 22.01 29.42
CA ILE A 205 -4.74 23.39 29.42
C ILE A 205 -6.20 23.46 28.95
N TYR A 206 -6.54 22.73 27.88
CA TYR A 206 -7.84 22.88 27.20
C TYR A 206 -8.79 21.70 27.42
N ASN A 207 -8.39 20.73 28.26
CA ASN A 207 -9.10 19.47 28.49
C ASN A 207 -9.51 18.78 27.17
N LYS A 208 -8.67 18.94 26.13
CA LYS A 208 -8.96 18.43 24.80
C LYS A 208 -8.91 16.91 24.77
N ASP A 209 -9.77 16.37 23.92
CA ASP A 209 -10.00 14.95 23.82
C ASP A 209 -8.72 14.22 23.37
N LYS A 210 -8.31 13.23 24.17
CA LYS A 210 -7.22 12.28 23.87
C LYS A 210 -7.41 11.66 22.48
N PHE A 211 -8.66 11.56 22.01
CA PHE A 211 -9.01 11.07 20.69
C PHE A 211 -8.48 11.95 19.54
N VAL A 212 -8.52 13.29 19.67
CA VAL A 212 -8.08 14.22 18.61
C VAL A 212 -6.59 14.07 18.35
N CYS A 213 -5.78 14.08 19.41
CA CYS A 213 -4.34 13.92 19.33
C CYS A 213 -3.95 12.55 18.75
N LYS A 214 -4.57 11.47 19.24
CA LYS A 214 -4.33 10.13 18.70
C LYS A 214 -4.63 10.02 17.21
N ASN A 215 -5.69 10.66 16.73
CA ASN A 215 -6.02 10.64 15.31
C ASN A 215 -5.02 11.45 14.48
N ALA A 216 -4.62 12.63 14.95
CA ALA A 216 -3.59 13.42 14.29
C ALA A 216 -2.25 12.67 14.23
N ALA A 217 -1.80 12.11 15.35
CA ALA A 217 -0.59 11.30 15.42
C ALA A 217 -0.62 10.10 14.47
N ALA A 218 -1.76 9.40 14.37
CA ALA A 218 -1.95 8.31 13.43
C ALA A 218 -1.82 8.78 11.97
N LYS A 219 -2.36 9.96 11.64
CA LYS A 219 -2.27 10.54 10.29
C LYS A 219 -0.84 10.93 9.92
N ILE A 220 -0.12 11.59 10.83
CA ILE A 220 1.30 11.93 10.67
C ILE A 220 2.16 10.66 10.51
N ALA A 221 1.94 9.64 11.34
CA ALA A 221 2.64 8.37 11.26
C ALA A 221 2.37 7.63 9.92
N SER A 222 1.11 7.70 9.45
CA SER A 222 0.67 7.18 8.16
C SER A 222 1.37 7.89 6.98
N ALA A 223 1.54 9.21 7.06
CA ALA A 223 2.28 10.00 6.08
C ALA A 223 3.78 9.67 6.08
N LEU A 224 4.40 9.55 7.26
CA LEU A 224 5.80 9.13 7.43
C LEU A 224 6.12 7.82 6.71
N LEU A 225 5.27 6.80 6.87
CA LEU A 225 5.46 5.53 6.18
C LEU A 225 5.36 5.66 4.66
N ARG A 226 4.49 6.53 4.15
CA ARG A 226 4.40 6.80 2.71
C ARG A 226 5.64 7.49 2.17
N ILE A 227 6.21 8.43 2.92
CA ILE A 227 7.48 9.06 2.57
C ILE A 227 8.62 8.03 2.55
N VAL A 228 8.67 7.11 3.53
CA VAL A 228 9.65 6.00 3.54
C VAL A 228 9.53 5.13 2.28
N MET A 229 8.30 4.77 1.91
CA MET A 229 8.06 3.98 0.69
C MET A 229 8.37 4.78 -0.58
N ALA A 230 8.12 6.09 -0.59
CA ALA A 230 8.50 6.97 -1.69
C ALA A 230 10.03 7.02 -1.86
N ILE A 231 10.78 7.10 -0.75
CA ILE A 231 12.25 7.05 -0.78
C ILE A 231 12.73 5.73 -1.38
N ARG A 232 12.15 4.60 -0.96
CA ARG A 232 12.42 3.28 -1.56
C ARG A 232 12.27 3.32 -3.09
N GLU A 233 11.23 3.95 -3.62
CA GLU A 233 11.05 4.05 -5.07
C GLU A 233 12.16 4.84 -5.76
N THR A 234 12.67 5.89 -5.12
CA THR A 234 13.78 6.70 -5.67
C THR A 234 15.15 6.03 -5.62
N LEU A 235 15.35 4.97 -4.83
CA LEU A 235 16.63 4.29 -4.74
C LEU A 235 16.97 3.51 -6.03
N PRO A 236 18.22 3.57 -6.53
CA PRO A 236 18.62 2.81 -7.72
C PRO A 236 18.87 1.33 -7.40
N GLU A 237 19.39 1.02 -6.21
CA GLU A 237 19.79 -0.35 -5.85
C GLU A 237 18.64 -1.16 -5.26
N GLU A 238 18.34 -2.30 -5.89
CA GLU A 238 17.32 -3.24 -5.41
C GLU A 238 17.65 -3.81 -4.02
N SER A 239 18.95 -3.92 -3.70
CA SER A 239 19.43 -4.37 -2.39
C SER A 239 18.99 -3.43 -1.27
N GLN A 240 19.05 -2.11 -1.48
CA GLN A 240 18.65 -1.09 -0.52
C GLN A 240 17.13 -1.00 -0.43
N LYS A 241 16.41 -1.11 -1.56
CA LYS A 241 14.94 -1.15 -1.57
C LYS A 241 14.40 -2.29 -0.70
N LYS A 242 15.00 -3.47 -0.85
CA LYS A 242 14.63 -4.65 -0.07
C LYS A 242 14.94 -4.49 1.41
N LYS A 243 16.07 -3.88 1.77
CA LYS A 243 16.39 -3.57 3.18
C LYS A 243 15.35 -2.65 3.82
N ILE A 244 14.93 -1.58 3.12
CA ILE A 244 13.88 -0.69 3.61
C ILE A 244 12.55 -1.46 3.77
N GLU A 245 12.17 -2.27 2.79
CA GLU A 245 10.95 -3.08 2.85
C GLU A 245 10.97 -4.07 4.01
N ASP A 246 12.10 -4.74 4.25
CA ASP A 246 12.29 -5.64 5.38
C ASP A 246 12.20 -4.91 6.73
N ILE A 247 12.75 -3.69 6.84
CA ILE A 247 12.62 -2.84 8.05
C ILE A 247 11.15 -2.49 8.30
N VAL A 248 10.45 -1.99 7.29
CA VAL A 248 9.03 -1.62 7.39
C VAL A 248 8.20 -2.84 7.79
N ARG A 249 8.40 -3.97 7.11
CA ARG A 249 7.69 -5.21 7.39
C ARG A 249 7.96 -5.71 8.80
N LYS A 250 9.23 -5.73 9.23
CA LYS A 250 9.62 -6.18 10.56
C LYS A 250 9.03 -5.26 11.63
N GLY A 251 9.11 -3.95 11.45
CA GLY A 251 8.54 -2.97 12.36
C GLY A 251 7.01 -3.14 12.50
N ILE A 252 6.29 -3.34 11.40
CA ILE A 252 4.82 -3.55 11.45
C ILE A 252 4.44 -4.88 12.10
N VAL A 253 5.19 -5.96 11.85
CA VAL A 253 4.85 -7.32 12.33
C VAL A 253 5.30 -7.56 13.78
N GLU A 254 6.49 -7.09 14.12
CA GLU A 254 7.14 -7.37 15.42
C GLU A 254 7.05 -6.17 16.38
N GLY A 255 6.64 -5.01 15.87
CA GLY A 255 6.47 -3.79 16.63
C GLY A 255 5.54 -3.99 17.82
N LYS A 256 6.00 -3.59 19.00
CA LYS A 256 5.21 -3.56 20.23
C LYS A 256 5.10 -2.11 20.68
N GLY A 257 3.90 -1.68 21.04
CA GLY A 257 3.63 -0.31 21.48
C GLY A 257 2.59 0.38 20.60
N ASP A 258 2.45 1.68 20.80
CA ASP A 258 1.56 2.51 19.99
C ASP A 258 2.16 2.71 18.58
N VAL A 259 1.30 2.97 17.59
CA VAL A 259 1.67 3.11 16.17
C VAL A 259 2.82 4.10 15.96
N GLU A 260 2.82 5.18 16.74
CA GLU A 260 3.84 6.22 16.72
C GLU A 260 5.25 5.69 17.03
N ASP A 261 5.38 4.87 18.07
CA ASP A 261 6.66 4.32 18.50
C ASP A 261 7.20 3.32 17.47
N VAL A 262 6.30 2.53 16.87
CA VAL A 262 6.63 1.60 15.78
C VAL A 262 7.13 2.36 14.56
N VAL A 263 6.44 3.42 14.14
CA VAL A 263 6.84 4.23 12.98
C VAL A 263 8.15 4.97 13.23
N LYS A 264 8.36 5.52 14.43
CA LYS A 264 9.65 6.14 14.81
C LYS A 264 10.81 5.15 14.72
N ALA A 265 10.63 3.92 15.21
CA ALA A 265 11.65 2.88 15.10
C ALA A 265 11.97 2.52 13.65
N ILE A 266 10.94 2.35 12.80
CA ILE A 266 11.11 2.10 11.36
C ILE A 266 11.90 3.23 10.72
N VAL A 267 11.50 4.48 10.96
CA VAL A 267 12.10 5.65 10.32
C VAL A 267 13.53 5.87 10.80
N GLY A 268 13.82 5.63 12.08
CA GLY A 268 15.18 5.68 12.61
C GLY A 268 16.11 4.66 11.95
N GLU A 269 15.66 3.42 11.74
CA GLU A 269 16.45 2.41 11.01
C GLU A 269 16.61 2.76 9.52
N VAL A 270 15.57 3.31 8.89
CA VAL A 270 15.65 3.77 7.49
C VAL A 270 16.64 4.92 7.36
N LEU A 271 16.61 5.93 8.24
CA LEU A 271 17.53 7.07 8.18
C LEU A 271 19.00 6.64 8.25
N LYS A 272 19.34 5.59 9.03
CA LYS A 272 20.70 5.01 9.07
C LYS A 272 21.14 4.39 7.75
N ILE A 273 20.21 3.94 6.91
CA ILE A 273 20.52 3.43 5.55
C ILE A 273 20.77 4.59 4.59
N LEU A 274 20.16 5.74 4.85
CA LEU A 274 20.20 6.91 3.97
C LEU A 274 21.39 7.85 4.25
N GLU A 275 22.15 7.60 5.32
CA GLU A 275 23.41 8.27 5.69
C GLU A 275 24.61 7.66 4.95
#